data_AF-A0A0M8P2E9-F1
#
_entry.id   AF-A0A0M8P2E9-F1
#
_cell.length_a   1.000
_cell.length_b   1.000
_cell.length_c   1.000
_cell.angle_alpha   90.00
_cell.angle_beta   90.00
_cell.angle_gamma   90.00
#
_symmetry.space_group_name_H-M   'P 1'
#
loop_
_entity.id
_entity.type
_entity.pdbx_description
1 polymer ?
#
loop_
_entity_poly.entity_id
_entity_poly.type
_entity_poly.pdbx_seq_one_letter_code
_entity_poly.pdbx_strand_id
1 'polypeptide(L)'
;MSARFPDRSDSKRSRSRSPSSWRQPQKHPRRDDGEWRDRQDSDRGWNNERSGASQQPRNMRDQVRLNLIQEDQQEREWVAQEDLFVLKQAKKKAEIRVKEGRAKPIDWLTVTLRIIDPTRDPLDDEIADSDLDVVDPDGVFEGLSQTQLQDLEKDIDTFVNLETNAKNREFWQTMKVICRDRQKTVTPEGRALNSVAADINKLLSPKSYEQLQNLEVQVKRKLNSNEPIDTDYWEELLRSLTVWKARASLKNVYQAIIDERVRDLRRQQRQEAESIREKLAPLAPVVSAGDITSHAEFEGLDPDPLLQVRPEDKGLEIMDESAFLNQVARERQKIIRMGFVPLRHRAAEKSSTVVSNPTSTHAPATSVSTRFSSIPNEDFSQATKALYERELAKGVSENEEIFTGEEAVSTSSQPQWAGKHRPRKPRYFNRVQMGYEWNKYNQTHYDHDNPPPKVVQGYKFNIFYPDLIDKTRAPTYRIERENGRKRGESSAEAGEEDTCLIRFIAGPPYEDLAFRIVDKEWDYSAKRERGFKSTFDKGILQLHFQFKRIYYRK
;
A
#
# COMPACT_ATOMS: atom_id res chain seq x y z
N MET A 1 9.42 20.05 79.84
CA MET A 1 10.64 20.01 78.99
C MET A 1 10.14 20.11 77.55
N SER A 2 9.99 21.29 76.93
CA SER A 2 11.01 22.35 76.71
C SER A 2 12.21 21.72 76.01
N ALA A 3 12.67 22.06 74.80
CA ALA A 3 12.80 23.33 74.08
C ALA A 3 13.18 22.96 72.60
N ARG A 4 12.62 23.56 71.54
CA ARG A 4 12.98 24.82 70.85
C ARG A 4 14.32 24.84 70.07
N PHE A 5 14.18 25.02 68.74
CA PHE A 5 14.99 25.83 67.78
C PHE A 5 16.42 25.39 67.36
N PRO A 6 16.95 25.83 66.19
CA PRO A 6 16.55 27.00 65.40
C PRO A 6 16.39 26.87 63.86
N ASP A 7 15.73 27.91 63.38
CA ASP A 7 15.52 28.44 62.04
C ASP A 7 16.78 29.19 61.50
N ARG A 8 17.05 29.11 60.19
CA ARG A 8 17.48 30.23 59.31
C ARG A 8 17.85 29.82 57.86
N SER A 9 16.97 30.25 56.95
CA SER A 9 17.18 31.04 55.72
C SER A 9 18.30 30.78 54.69
N ASP A 10 17.84 30.81 53.42
CA ASP A 10 18.45 31.34 52.18
C ASP A 10 19.47 30.53 51.36
N SER A 11 19.03 30.00 50.21
CA SER A 11 19.30 30.62 48.90
C SER A 11 18.74 29.77 47.75
N LYS A 12 17.75 30.31 47.03
CA LYS A 12 17.26 29.76 45.76
C LYS A 12 18.23 30.17 44.64
N ARG A 13 18.88 29.20 43.98
CA ARG A 13 19.68 29.45 42.77
C ARG A 13 18.87 29.15 41.51
N SER A 14 18.86 30.14 40.63
CA SER A 14 18.09 30.27 39.39
C SER A 14 18.43 29.22 38.33
N ARG A 15 17.40 28.75 37.62
CA ARG A 15 17.47 27.88 36.43
C ARG A 15 17.80 28.74 35.21
N SER A 16 18.89 28.41 34.52
CA SER A 16 19.25 28.95 33.21
C SER A 16 18.28 28.42 32.13
N ARG A 17 17.63 29.34 31.43
CA ARG A 17 16.89 29.10 30.18
C ARG A 17 17.71 29.70 29.03
N SER A 18 17.99 28.88 28.02
CA SER A 18 18.61 29.30 26.76
C SER A 18 17.61 30.04 25.85
N PRO A 19 18.07 30.90 24.92
CA PRO A 19 17.24 31.85 24.19
C PRO A 19 16.57 31.25 22.94
N SER A 20 15.37 31.76 22.62
CA SER A 20 14.59 31.41 21.43
C SER A 20 15.17 31.98 20.14
N SER A 21 15.27 31.14 19.11
CA SER A 21 15.68 31.47 17.75
C SER A 21 14.50 31.96 16.90
N TRP A 22 14.42 33.27 16.66
CA TRP A 22 13.74 33.84 15.49
C TRP A 22 14.56 35.04 15.02
N ARG A 23 15.14 34.94 13.82
CA ARG A 23 15.83 36.05 13.15
C ARG A 23 15.36 36.12 11.69
N GLN A 24 14.34 36.94 11.45
CA GLN A 24 14.05 37.51 10.14
C GLN A 24 14.80 38.86 10.00
N PRO A 25 15.25 39.22 8.78
CA PRO A 25 16.04 40.43 8.55
C PRO A 25 15.20 41.72 8.54
N GLN A 26 15.70 42.75 9.23
CA GLN A 26 15.13 44.09 9.32
C GLN A 26 15.11 44.80 7.94
N LYS A 27 13.94 45.29 7.53
CA LYS A 27 13.79 46.44 6.62
C LYS A 27 13.42 47.66 7.47
N HIS A 28 14.16 48.75 7.29
CA HIS A 28 13.94 50.05 7.94
C HIS A 28 12.62 50.70 7.50
N PRO A 29 11.78 51.20 8.43
CA PRO A 29 10.67 52.10 8.11
C PRO A 29 11.15 53.55 8.07
N ARG A 30 10.79 54.27 7.00
CA ARG A 30 10.90 55.73 6.93
C ARG A 30 9.82 56.36 7.82
N ARG A 31 10.25 57.33 8.64
CA ARG A 31 9.44 58.25 9.43
C ARG A 31 8.40 58.95 8.56
N ASP A 32 7.15 58.91 9.02
CA ASP A 32 6.08 59.83 8.63
C ASP A 32 5.49 60.34 9.95
N ASP A 33 5.85 61.58 10.32
CA ASP A 33 5.37 62.28 11.51
C ASP A 33 4.61 63.51 11.02
N GLY A 34 3.37 63.72 11.48
CA GLY A 34 2.75 65.04 11.39
C GLY A 34 1.22 65.06 11.33
N GLU A 35 0.60 65.11 12.50
CA GLU A 35 -0.82 65.38 12.71
C GLU A 35 -1.31 66.73 12.15
N TRP A 36 -2.60 66.72 11.81
CA TRP A 36 -3.44 67.89 11.56
C TRP A 36 -3.60 68.75 12.82
N ARG A 37 -3.37 70.07 12.70
CA ARG A 37 -4.10 71.10 13.47
C ARG A 37 -4.06 72.48 12.80
N ASP A 38 -5.26 73.07 12.76
CA ASP A 38 -5.67 74.43 12.41
C ASP A 38 -4.64 75.58 12.49
N ARG A 39 -4.58 76.44 11.46
CA ARG A 39 -5.15 77.82 11.45
C ARG A 39 -4.62 78.67 10.27
N GLN A 40 -5.58 79.42 9.71
CA GLN A 40 -5.57 80.57 8.79
C GLN A 40 -4.25 81.34 8.51
N ASP A 41 -4.09 81.69 7.22
CA ASP A 41 -4.05 83.05 6.63
C ASP A 41 -2.82 83.45 5.79
N SER A 42 -3.14 84.19 4.71
CA SER A 42 -2.32 85.12 3.91
C SER A 42 -1.27 84.64 2.88
N ASP A 43 -1.69 84.77 1.60
CA ASP A 43 -1.18 85.72 0.58
C ASP A 43 0.14 85.46 -0.21
N ARG A 44 0.00 85.54 -1.56
CA ARG A 44 1.01 85.80 -2.64
C ARG A 44 2.02 84.68 -2.96
N GLY A 45 2.31 84.30 -4.21
CA GLY A 45 1.98 84.81 -5.54
C GLY A 45 3.12 84.47 -6.52
N TRP A 46 2.78 84.13 -7.78
CA TRP A 46 3.61 84.22 -9.01
C TRP A 46 4.85 83.27 -9.07
N ASN A 47 5.31 82.68 -10.19
CA ASN A 47 4.96 82.63 -11.60
C ASN A 47 5.78 81.47 -12.24
N ASN A 48 5.24 80.90 -13.33
CA ASN A 48 5.87 80.61 -14.64
C ASN A 48 7.43 80.64 -14.73
N GLU A 49 8.17 79.75 -15.42
CA GLU A 49 8.08 79.44 -16.85
C GLU A 49 9.19 78.44 -17.30
N ARG A 50 8.82 77.52 -18.21
CA ARG A 50 9.53 77.06 -19.44
C ARG A 50 11.04 76.68 -19.47
N SER A 51 11.28 75.43 -19.91
CA SER A 51 12.09 74.99 -21.09
C SER A 51 13.24 74.01 -20.81
N GLY A 52 13.32 72.95 -21.65
CA GLY A 52 14.61 72.35 -22.04
C GLY A 52 14.79 70.85 -21.82
N ALA A 53 14.61 70.07 -22.90
CA ALA A 53 15.34 68.84 -23.23
C ALA A 53 15.64 67.80 -22.13
N SER A 54 14.86 66.72 -22.11
CA SER A 54 15.37 65.43 -21.64
C SER A 54 14.59 64.28 -22.27
N GLN A 55 15.02 63.83 -23.46
CA GLN A 55 14.57 62.56 -24.06
C GLN A 55 15.32 61.34 -23.50
N GLN A 56 16.41 61.53 -22.74
CA GLN A 56 17.18 60.45 -22.12
C GLN A 56 16.50 59.74 -20.91
N PRO A 57 15.72 60.39 -20.01
CA PRO A 57 15.08 59.70 -18.88
C PRO A 57 13.87 58.84 -19.26
N ARG A 58 13.34 58.95 -20.49
CA ARG A 58 12.29 58.03 -20.98
C ARG A 58 12.85 56.64 -21.24
N ASN A 59 13.96 56.53 -21.96
CA ASN A 59 14.57 55.22 -22.28
C ASN A 59 14.96 54.42 -21.02
N MET A 60 15.44 55.08 -19.96
CA MET A 60 15.80 54.41 -18.71
C MET A 60 14.57 53.98 -17.90
N ARG A 61 13.49 54.77 -17.93
CA ARG A 61 12.21 54.44 -17.28
C ARG A 61 11.46 53.33 -18.04
N ASP A 62 11.57 53.32 -19.36
CA ASP A 62 11.05 52.26 -20.21
C ASP A 62 11.86 50.96 -20.05
N GLN A 63 13.19 51.04 -19.90
CA GLN A 63 14.03 49.89 -19.54
C GLN A 63 13.70 49.32 -18.16
N VAL A 64 13.51 50.17 -17.14
CA VAL A 64 13.08 49.71 -15.81
C VAL A 64 11.70 49.07 -15.87
N ARG A 65 10.77 49.63 -16.66
CA ARG A 65 9.44 49.04 -16.86
C ARG A 65 9.51 47.69 -17.57
N LEU A 66 10.36 47.55 -18.59
CA LEU A 66 10.58 46.28 -19.30
C LEU A 66 11.21 45.24 -18.39
N ASN A 67 12.19 45.61 -17.57
CA ASN A 67 12.77 44.71 -16.57
C ASN A 67 11.73 44.29 -15.53
N LEU A 68 10.88 45.21 -15.05
CA LEU A 68 9.81 44.87 -14.10
C LEU A 68 8.75 43.95 -14.71
N ILE A 69 8.43 44.14 -16.00
CA ILE A 69 7.52 43.25 -16.75
C ILE A 69 8.17 41.88 -16.96
N GLN A 70 9.48 41.83 -17.20
CA GLN A 70 10.22 40.58 -17.37
C GLN A 70 10.37 39.83 -16.04
N GLU A 71 10.61 40.54 -14.94
CA GLU A 71 10.61 39.99 -13.58
C GLU A 71 9.22 39.48 -13.20
N ASP A 72 8.15 40.24 -13.44
CA ASP A 72 6.76 39.80 -13.22
C ASP A 72 6.37 38.59 -14.09
N GLN A 73 6.89 38.50 -15.32
CA GLN A 73 6.71 37.31 -16.16
C GLN A 73 7.44 36.10 -15.57
N GLN A 74 8.70 36.26 -15.14
CA GLN A 74 9.47 35.18 -14.52
C GLN A 74 8.85 34.72 -13.19
N GLU A 75 8.34 35.64 -12.38
CA GLU A 75 7.61 35.32 -11.14
C GLU A 75 6.34 34.51 -11.44
N ARG A 76 5.57 34.89 -12.47
CA ARG A 76 4.37 34.15 -12.89
C ARG A 76 4.69 32.77 -13.44
N GLU A 77 5.73 32.65 -14.24
CA GLU A 77 6.19 31.35 -14.75
C GLU A 77 6.66 30.45 -13.60
N TRP A 78 7.34 31.02 -12.62
CA TRP A 78 7.76 30.29 -11.42
C TRP A 78 6.57 29.80 -10.59
N VAL A 79 5.56 30.65 -10.35
CA VAL A 79 4.32 30.26 -9.67
C VAL A 79 3.57 29.18 -10.45
N ALA A 80 3.49 29.29 -11.78
CA ALA A 80 2.84 28.28 -12.60
C ALA A 80 3.56 26.93 -12.55
N GLN A 81 4.90 26.92 -12.47
CA GLN A 81 5.67 25.70 -12.28
C GLN A 81 5.47 25.10 -10.87
N GLU A 82 5.38 25.93 -9.84
CA GLU A 82 5.06 25.50 -8.47
C GLU A 82 3.65 24.87 -8.41
N ASP A 83 2.65 25.51 -9.00
CA ASP A 83 1.27 25.01 -9.06
C ASP A 83 1.18 23.65 -9.76
N LEU A 84 1.90 23.47 -10.88
CA LEU A 84 1.99 22.19 -11.57
C LEU A 84 2.66 21.12 -10.70
N PHE A 85 3.70 21.48 -9.95
CA PHE A 85 4.36 20.57 -9.02
C PHE A 85 3.44 20.16 -7.88
N VAL A 86 2.71 21.12 -7.28
CA VAL A 86 1.73 20.86 -6.23
C VAL A 86 0.62 19.93 -6.74
N LEU A 87 0.13 20.14 -7.96
CA LEU A 87 -0.87 19.27 -8.59
C LEU A 87 -0.35 17.84 -8.74
N LYS A 88 0.87 17.66 -9.25
CA LYS A 88 1.51 16.34 -9.40
C LYS A 88 1.69 15.64 -8.04
N GLN A 89 2.18 16.36 -7.04
CA GLN A 89 2.33 15.84 -5.68
C GLN A 89 0.98 15.46 -5.07
N ALA A 90 -0.08 16.26 -5.28
CA ALA A 90 -1.41 15.96 -4.80
C ALA A 90 -1.99 14.69 -5.44
N LYS A 91 -1.84 14.52 -6.76
CA LYS A 91 -2.25 13.30 -7.49
C LYS A 91 -1.48 12.06 -6.98
N LYS A 92 -0.15 12.12 -6.88
CA LYS A 92 0.68 11.00 -6.37
C LYS A 92 0.39 10.65 -4.91
N LYS A 93 0.13 11.65 -4.07
CA LYS A 93 -0.21 11.42 -2.66
C LYS A 93 -1.56 10.73 -2.49
N ALA A 94 -2.54 11.08 -3.30
CA ALA A 94 -3.84 10.44 -3.29
C ALA A 94 -3.74 8.96 -3.68
N GLU A 95 -2.94 8.68 -4.71
CA GLU A 95 -2.67 7.32 -5.18
C GLU A 95 -2.06 6.42 -4.08
N ILE A 96 -1.03 6.91 -3.39
CA ILE A 96 -0.39 6.19 -2.29
C ILE A 96 -1.41 5.90 -1.17
N ARG A 97 -2.25 6.87 -0.81
CA ARG A 97 -3.26 6.67 0.25
C ARG A 97 -4.32 5.64 -0.12
N VAL A 98 -4.73 5.60 -1.39
CA VAL A 98 -5.68 4.59 -1.89
C VAL A 98 -5.05 3.20 -1.79
N LYS A 99 -3.81 3.05 -2.25
CA LYS A 99 -3.06 1.79 -2.12
C LYS A 99 -2.86 1.35 -0.67
N GLU A 100 -2.64 2.29 0.25
CA GLU A 100 -2.46 2.00 1.69
C GLU A 100 -3.77 1.79 2.46
N GLY A 101 -4.94 1.91 1.82
CA GLY A 101 -6.25 1.76 2.46
C GLY A 101 -6.64 2.91 3.40
N ARG A 102 -5.99 4.08 3.29
CA ARG A 102 -6.27 5.30 4.07
C ARG A 102 -6.80 6.43 3.19
N ALA A 103 -7.55 6.09 2.16
CA ALA A 103 -8.08 7.02 1.17
C ALA A 103 -9.06 8.03 1.77
N LYS A 104 -8.91 9.30 1.42
CA LYS A 104 -9.93 10.33 1.60
C LYS A 104 -10.91 10.31 0.42
N PRO A 105 -12.11 10.91 0.57
CA PRO A 105 -13.07 11.04 -0.54
C PRO A 105 -12.48 11.71 -1.79
N ILE A 106 -11.67 12.75 -1.60
CA ILE A 106 -10.97 13.42 -2.70
C ILE A 106 -9.99 12.49 -3.42
N ASP A 107 -9.34 11.57 -2.68
CA ASP A 107 -8.34 10.68 -3.25
C ASP A 107 -9.00 9.71 -4.25
N TRP A 108 -10.20 9.19 -3.95
CA TRP A 108 -10.97 8.36 -4.89
C TRP A 108 -11.35 9.10 -6.19
N LEU A 109 -11.71 10.38 -6.09
CA LEU A 109 -12.01 11.21 -7.26
C LEU A 109 -10.75 11.46 -8.10
N THR A 110 -9.60 11.72 -7.46
CA THR A 110 -8.33 11.89 -8.17
C THR A 110 -7.86 10.60 -8.85
N VAL A 111 -8.09 9.44 -8.25
CA VAL A 111 -7.77 8.14 -8.86
C VAL A 111 -8.67 7.88 -10.06
N THR A 112 -9.96 8.21 -9.97
CA THR A 112 -10.86 8.12 -11.13
C THR A 112 -10.37 9.02 -12.27
N LEU A 113 -9.97 10.25 -11.96
CA LEU A 113 -9.41 11.17 -12.94
C LEU A 113 -8.14 10.63 -13.58
N ARG A 114 -7.25 9.99 -12.81
CA ARG A 114 -6.00 9.40 -13.32
C ARG A 114 -6.24 8.40 -14.45
N ILE A 115 -7.33 7.63 -14.36
CA ILE A 115 -7.68 6.65 -15.39
C ILE A 115 -8.21 7.34 -16.66
N ILE A 116 -8.88 8.48 -16.50
CA ILE A 116 -9.44 9.26 -17.62
C ILE A 116 -8.37 10.15 -18.29
N ASP A 117 -7.36 10.58 -17.54
CA ASP A 117 -6.43 11.65 -17.94
C ASP A 117 -5.60 11.25 -19.17
N PRO A 118 -5.87 11.83 -20.37
CA PRO A 118 -5.13 11.51 -21.58
C PRO A 118 -3.72 12.11 -21.62
N THR A 119 -3.42 13.04 -20.69
CA THR A 119 -2.13 13.75 -20.62
C THR A 119 -1.14 13.09 -19.66
N ARG A 120 -1.46 11.88 -19.20
CA ARG A 120 -0.65 11.08 -18.31
C ARG A 120 0.61 10.56 -19.02
N ASP A 121 1.73 10.63 -18.30
CA ASP A 121 2.97 9.96 -18.70
C ASP A 121 3.03 8.57 -18.03
N PRO A 122 2.77 7.48 -18.77
CA PRO A 122 2.75 6.12 -18.20
C PRO A 122 4.11 5.65 -17.67
N LEU A 123 5.19 6.41 -17.90
CA LEU A 123 6.54 6.12 -17.38
C LEU A 123 6.79 6.65 -15.97
N ASP A 124 5.99 7.59 -15.47
CA ASP A 124 6.16 8.21 -14.13
C ASP A 124 5.37 7.47 -13.02
N ASP A 125 4.68 6.38 -13.39
CA ASP A 125 3.77 5.64 -12.54
C ASP A 125 4.40 4.40 -11.91
N GLU A 126 4.77 4.51 -10.62
CA GLU A 126 5.31 3.39 -9.85
C GLU A 126 4.24 2.34 -9.46
N ILE A 127 2.95 2.68 -9.58
CA ILE A 127 1.83 1.80 -9.21
C ILE A 127 0.97 1.55 -10.45
N ALA A 128 0.75 0.27 -10.76
CA ALA A 128 -0.08 -0.13 -11.88
C ALA A 128 -1.55 0.20 -11.63
N ASP A 129 -2.27 0.59 -12.68
CA ASP A 129 -3.72 0.83 -12.65
C ASP A 129 -4.51 -0.39 -12.18
N SER A 130 -3.88 -1.57 -12.20
CA SER A 130 -4.47 -2.80 -11.70
C SER A 130 -4.51 -2.95 -10.19
N ASP A 131 -3.68 -2.18 -9.49
CA ASP A 131 -3.58 -2.21 -8.04
C ASP A 131 -4.53 -1.20 -7.36
N LEU A 132 -5.23 -0.37 -8.14
CA LEU A 132 -6.13 0.65 -7.63
C LEU A 132 -7.59 0.24 -7.77
N ASP A 133 -8.30 0.28 -6.66
CA ASP A 133 -9.74 0.09 -6.64
C ASP A 133 -10.44 1.28 -7.30
N VAL A 134 -11.37 0.97 -8.21
CA VAL A 134 -12.17 1.97 -8.91
C VAL A 134 -13.54 2.04 -8.27
N VAL A 135 -13.83 3.15 -7.60
CA VAL A 135 -15.12 3.40 -6.93
C VAL A 135 -16.00 4.25 -7.84
N ASP A 136 -17.32 4.03 -7.80
CA ASP A 136 -18.28 4.91 -8.48
C ASP A 136 -18.15 6.34 -7.89
N PRO A 137 -17.83 7.35 -8.71
CA PRO A 137 -17.70 8.73 -8.24
C PRO A 137 -18.95 9.27 -7.54
N ASP A 138 -20.16 8.85 -7.95
CA ASP A 138 -21.40 9.24 -7.26
C ASP A 138 -21.48 8.60 -5.85
N GLY A 139 -20.96 7.39 -5.69
CA GLY A 139 -20.89 6.65 -4.43
C GLY A 139 -19.92 7.26 -3.41
N VAL A 140 -18.89 7.99 -3.85
CA VAL A 140 -17.96 8.70 -2.94
C VAL A 140 -18.68 9.77 -2.12
N PHE A 141 -19.75 10.35 -2.66
CA PHE A 141 -20.56 11.36 -1.97
C PHE A 141 -21.65 10.73 -1.07
N GLU A 142 -21.83 9.41 -1.11
CA GLU A 142 -22.78 8.69 -0.25
C GLU A 142 -22.21 8.47 1.15
N GLY A 143 -22.89 8.98 2.17
CA GLY A 143 -22.53 8.78 3.57
C GLY A 143 -21.60 9.83 4.19
N LEU A 144 -21.21 10.88 3.45
CA LEU A 144 -20.44 12.00 3.99
C LEU A 144 -21.29 12.95 4.84
N SER A 145 -20.70 13.47 5.92
CA SER A 145 -21.32 14.51 6.75
C SER A 145 -21.28 15.89 6.07
N GLN A 146 -22.09 16.85 6.55
CA GLN A 146 -22.10 18.21 6.01
C GLN A 146 -20.72 18.90 6.10
N THR A 147 -19.97 18.67 7.19
CA THR A 147 -18.63 19.23 7.34
C THR A 147 -17.64 18.61 6.35
N GLN A 148 -17.73 17.30 6.15
CA GLN A 148 -16.90 16.59 5.17
C GLN A 148 -17.21 17.01 3.74
N LEU A 149 -18.47 17.28 3.41
CA LEU A 149 -18.87 17.81 2.10
C LEU A 149 -18.33 19.22 1.85
N GLN A 150 -18.27 20.07 2.87
CA GLN A 150 -17.68 21.42 2.76
C GLN A 150 -16.17 21.35 2.57
N ASP A 151 -15.48 20.47 3.31
CA ASP A 151 -14.04 20.29 3.14
C ASP A 151 -13.71 19.67 1.79
N LEU A 152 -14.53 18.72 1.32
CA LEU A 152 -14.41 18.16 -0.03
C LEU A 152 -14.63 19.20 -1.13
N GLU A 153 -15.57 20.15 -0.95
CA GLU A 153 -15.75 21.26 -1.90
C GLU A 153 -14.50 22.14 -1.98
N LYS A 154 -13.89 22.47 -0.83
CA LYS A 154 -12.63 23.24 -0.82
C LYS A 154 -11.50 22.48 -1.50
N ASP A 155 -11.38 21.18 -1.21
CA ASP A 155 -10.38 20.32 -1.85
C ASP A 155 -10.60 20.31 -3.38
N ILE A 156 -11.83 20.10 -3.86
CA ILE A 156 -12.16 20.17 -5.30
C ILE A 156 -11.80 21.54 -5.89
N ASP A 157 -12.04 22.64 -5.17
CA ASP A 157 -11.71 23.99 -5.63
C ASP A 157 -10.21 24.20 -5.82
N THR A 158 -9.37 23.60 -4.98
CA THR A 158 -7.92 23.60 -5.21
C THR A 158 -7.57 22.89 -6.52
N PHE A 159 -8.17 21.73 -6.80
CA PHE A 159 -7.93 21.01 -8.06
C PHE A 159 -8.45 21.76 -9.29
N VAL A 160 -9.62 22.43 -9.20
CA VAL A 160 -10.15 23.26 -10.29
C VAL A 160 -9.18 24.39 -10.67
N ASN A 161 -8.53 24.99 -9.68
CA ASN A 161 -7.62 26.11 -9.88
C ASN A 161 -6.26 25.65 -10.42
N LEU A 162 -5.74 24.53 -9.92
CA LEU A 162 -4.44 23.98 -10.30
C LEU A 162 -4.46 23.25 -11.66
N GLU A 163 -5.60 22.71 -12.08
CA GLU A 163 -5.70 21.87 -13.27
C GLU A 163 -5.68 22.69 -14.57
N THR A 164 -4.68 22.45 -15.42
CA THR A 164 -4.48 23.15 -16.70
C THR A 164 -5.29 22.53 -17.85
N ASN A 165 -5.59 21.23 -17.80
CA ASN A 165 -6.33 20.54 -18.85
C ASN A 165 -7.84 20.83 -18.78
N ALA A 166 -8.45 21.21 -19.92
CA ALA A 166 -9.87 21.52 -20.01
C ALA A 166 -10.79 20.35 -19.64
N LYS A 167 -10.45 19.11 -20.04
CA LYS A 167 -11.28 17.92 -19.74
C LYS A 167 -11.25 17.57 -18.25
N ASN A 168 -10.06 17.63 -17.66
CA ASN A 168 -9.88 17.38 -16.22
C ASN A 168 -10.58 18.45 -15.39
N ARG A 169 -10.52 19.71 -15.83
CA ARG A 169 -11.25 20.81 -15.20
C ARG A 169 -12.76 20.62 -15.31
N GLU A 170 -13.28 20.17 -16.45
CA GLU A 170 -14.70 19.85 -16.61
C GLU A 170 -15.16 18.72 -15.67
N PHE A 171 -14.32 17.69 -15.46
CA PHE A 171 -14.58 16.65 -14.47
C PHE A 171 -14.69 17.25 -13.06
N TRP A 172 -13.73 18.06 -12.62
CA TRP A 172 -13.78 18.70 -11.31
C TRP A 172 -14.97 19.65 -11.14
N GLN A 173 -15.35 20.38 -12.19
CA GLN A 173 -16.55 21.22 -12.19
C GLN A 173 -17.82 20.39 -12.05
N THR A 174 -17.88 19.24 -12.73
CA THR A 174 -18.98 18.27 -12.60
C THR A 174 -19.07 17.76 -11.16
N MET A 175 -17.94 17.43 -10.53
CA MET A 175 -17.89 16.98 -9.13
C MET A 175 -18.34 18.08 -8.17
N LYS A 176 -17.96 19.33 -8.44
CA LYS A 176 -18.37 20.50 -7.66
C LYS A 176 -19.88 20.72 -7.71
N VAL A 177 -20.51 20.56 -8.88
CA VAL A 177 -21.97 20.68 -9.04
C VAL A 177 -22.69 19.62 -8.20
N ILE A 178 -22.22 18.37 -8.23
CA ILE A 178 -22.80 17.26 -7.46
C ILE A 178 -22.61 17.47 -5.96
N CYS A 179 -21.45 17.95 -5.52
CA CYS A 179 -21.16 18.26 -4.13
C CYS A 179 -22.10 19.37 -3.59
N ARG A 180 -22.30 20.45 -4.36
CA ARG A 180 -23.20 21.55 -3.99
C ARG A 180 -24.66 21.13 -3.91
N ASP A 181 -25.10 20.26 -4.81
CA ASP A 181 -26.45 19.68 -4.77
C ASP A 181 -26.65 18.87 -3.47
N ARG A 182 -25.71 17.97 -3.15
CA ARG A 182 -25.72 17.18 -1.91
C ARG A 182 -25.79 18.08 -0.67
N GLN A 183 -24.94 19.10 -0.58
CA GLN A 183 -24.98 20.03 0.57
C GLN A 183 -26.34 20.70 0.75
N LYS A 184 -27.04 21.06 -0.34
CA LYS A 184 -28.37 21.70 -0.30
C LYS A 184 -29.49 20.74 0.07
N THR A 185 -29.38 19.47 -0.32
CA THR A 185 -30.36 18.44 0.08
C THR A 185 -30.27 18.07 1.56
N VAL A 186 -29.09 18.25 2.18
CA VAL A 186 -28.84 17.97 3.59
C VAL A 186 -29.30 19.12 4.50
N THR A 187 -29.35 20.37 4.00
CA THR A 187 -29.84 21.51 4.80
C THR A 187 -31.37 21.49 4.95
N PRO A 188 -31.91 21.93 6.11
CA PRO A 188 -33.34 21.89 6.41
C PRO A 188 -34.20 22.77 5.49
N GLU A 189 -33.65 23.85 4.93
CA GLU A 189 -34.36 24.72 3.97
C GLU A 189 -34.62 24.03 2.62
N GLY A 190 -33.76 23.10 2.21
CA GLY A 190 -33.97 22.30 0.99
C GLY A 190 -35.10 21.28 1.13
N ARG A 191 -35.46 20.87 2.36
CA ARG A 191 -36.56 19.92 2.58
C ARG A 191 -37.95 20.50 2.35
N ALA A 192 -38.11 21.81 2.43
CA ALA A 192 -39.40 22.48 2.23
C ALA A 192 -39.83 22.53 0.76
N LEU A 193 -38.89 22.43 -0.18
CA LEU A 193 -39.11 22.41 -1.64
C LEU A 193 -39.30 20.99 -2.21
N ASN A 194 -39.33 19.98 -1.34
CA ASN A 194 -39.36 18.55 -1.73
C ASN A 194 -40.66 18.07 -2.37
N SER A 195 -41.76 18.84 -2.32
CA SER A 195 -43.04 18.37 -2.88
C SER A 195 -42.99 18.23 -4.40
N VAL A 196 -42.21 19.08 -5.09
CA VAL A 196 -42.10 19.05 -6.56
C VAL A 196 -40.79 18.40 -7.01
N ALA A 197 -39.76 18.42 -6.16
CA ALA A 197 -38.47 17.80 -6.44
C ALA A 197 -38.59 16.28 -6.73
N ALA A 198 -39.50 15.57 -6.06
CA ALA A 198 -39.71 14.13 -6.31
C ALA A 198 -40.25 13.85 -7.73
N ASP A 199 -41.19 14.65 -8.20
CA ASP A 199 -41.77 14.53 -9.54
C ASP A 199 -40.76 14.93 -10.62
N ILE A 200 -40.00 16.00 -10.38
CA ILE A 200 -38.89 16.40 -11.24
C ILE A 200 -37.84 15.29 -11.34
N ASN A 201 -37.43 14.68 -10.22
CA ASN A 201 -36.48 13.57 -10.21
C ASN A 201 -37.01 12.34 -10.97
N LYS A 202 -38.30 12.02 -10.84
CA LYS A 202 -38.94 10.94 -11.60
C LYS A 202 -38.93 11.21 -13.10
N LEU A 203 -39.10 12.47 -13.51
CA LEU A 203 -39.07 12.90 -14.91
C LEU A 203 -37.65 12.94 -15.50
N LEU A 204 -36.63 13.23 -14.69
CA LEU A 204 -35.25 13.40 -15.16
C LEU A 204 -34.43 12.09 -15.08
N SER A 205 -34.76 11.18 -14.15
CA SER A 205 -33.98 9.95 -13.92
C SER A 205 -33.83 8.99 -15.13
N PRO A 206 -34.85 8.77 -16.00
CA PRO A 206 -34.68 7.84 -17.12
C PRO A 206 -34.07 8.48 -18.37
N LYS A 207 -33.76 9.78 -18.35
CA LYS A 207 -33.38 10.53 -19.56
C LYS A 207 -31.88 10.47 -19.82
N SER A 208 -31.50 10.40 -21.10
CA SER A 208 -30.11 10.41 -21.52
C SER A 208 -29.48 11.80 -21.43
N TYR A 209 -28.15 11.89 -21.45
CA TYR A 209 -27.43 13.18 -21.46
C TYR A 209 -27.91 14.12 -22.58
N GLU A 210 -28.09 13.60 -23.80
CA GLU A 210 -28.57 14.38 -24.94
C GLU A 210 -30.00 14.88 -24.75
N GLN A 211 -30.87 14.05 -24.19
CA GLN A 211 -32.25 14.43 -23.87
C GLN A 211 -32.28 15.51 -22.78
N LEU A 212 -31.42 15.41 -21.76
CA LEU A 212 -31.27 16.44 -20.72
C LEU A 212 -30.75 17.75 -21.30
N GLN A 213 -29.78 17.71 -22.22
CA GLN A 213 -29.27 18.91 -22.89
C GLN A 213 -30.36 19.60 -23.73
N ASN A 214 -31.18 18.83 -24.46
CA ASN A 214 -32.30 19.38 -25.20
C ASN A 214 -33.35 20.03 -24.29
N LEU A 215 -33.64 19.40 -23.13
CA LEU A 215 -34.53 19.97 -22.13
C LEU A 215 -33.96 21.25 -21.52
N GLU A 216 -32.64 21.34 -21.31
CA GLU A 216 -31.98 22.57 -20.82
C GLU A 216 -32.26 23.75 -21.75
N VAL A 217 -32.12 23.54 -23.06
CA VAL A 217 -32.36 24.57 -24.07
C VAL A 217 -33.83 24.98 -24.09
N GLN A 218 -34.75 24.03 -23.96
CA GLN A 218 -36.19 24.31 -23.91
C GLN A 218 -36.59 25.08 -22.65
N VAL A 219 -36.06 24.68 -21.48
CA VAL A 219 -36.27 25.35 -20.19
C VAL A 219 -35.71 26.76 -20.22
N LYS A 220 -34.49 26.97 -20.70
CA LYS A 220 -33.90 28.32 -20.83
C LYS A 220 -34.69 29.20 -21.80
N ARG A 221 -35.18 28.64 -22.90
CA ARG A 221 -36.04 29.37 -23.84
C ARG A 221 -37.36 29.80 -23.18
N LYS A 222 -37.95 28.93 -22.35
CA LYS A 222 -39.17 29.21 -21.59
C LYS A 222 -38.96 30.21 -20.46
N LEU A 223 -37.80 30.21 -19.80
CA LEU A 223 -37.45 31.21 -18.79
C LEU A 223 -37.19 32.59 -19.42
N ASN A 224 -36.65 32.63 -20.64
CA ASN A 224 -36.41 33.86 -21.37
C ASN A 224 -37.66 34.40 -22.08
N SER A 225 -38.70 33.58 -22.27
CA SER A 225 -39.99 34.07 -22.78
C SER A 225 -40.72 34.80 -21.66
N ASN A 226 -41.20 36.00 -21.95
CA ASN A 226 -41.97 36.84 -21.01
C ASN A 226 -43.41 36.31 -20.81
N GLU A 227 -43.58 34.99 -20.74
CA GLU A 227 -44.85 34.32 -20.44
C GLU A 227 -45.06 34.30 -18.92
N PRO A 228 -46.30 34.45 -18.42
CA PRO A 228 -46.60 34.32 -16.99
C PRO A 228 -46.48 32.86 -16.59
N ILE A 229 -45.28 32.48 -16.15
CA ILE A 229 -44.88 31.15 -15.77
C ILE A 229 -44.42 31.19 -14.31
N ASP A 230 -44.58 30.07 -13.59
CA ASP A 230 -43.99 29.86 -12.26
C ASP A 230 -42.45 29.85 -12.35
N THR A 231 -41.82 31.01 -12.15
CA THR A 231 -40.36 31.17 -12.24
C THR A 231 -39.62 30.25 -11.28
N ASP A 232 -40.18 30.00 -10.10
CA ASP A 232 -39.53 29.22 -9.04
C ASP A 232 -39.47 27.74 -9.43
N TYR A 233 -40.54 27.20 -10.00
CA TYR A 233 -40.55 25.83 -10.54
C TYR A 233 -39.53 25.63 -11.66
N TRP A 234 -39.46 26.55 -12.63
CA TRP A 234 -38.52 26.40 -13.76
C TRP A 234 -37.07 26.65 -13.37
N GLU A 235 -36.82 27.49 -12.36
CA GLU A 235 -35.50 27.63 -11.75
C GLU A 235 -35.07 26.37 -11.01
N GLU A 236 -35.96 25.73 -10.24
CA GLU A 236 -35.68 24.44 -9.60
C GLU A 236 -35.46 23.32 -10.63
N LEU A 237 -36.26 23.30 -11.69
CA LEU A 237 -36.08 22.37 -12.80
C LEU A 237 -34.73 22.60 -13.50
N LEU A 238 -34.32 23.85 -13.71
CA LEU A 238 -33.01 24.15 -14.30
C LEU A 238 -31.86 23.69 -13.40
N ARG A 239 -31.96 23.97 -12.08
CA ARG A 239 -30.96 23.53 -11.09
C ARG A 239 -30.84 22.01 -11.08
N SER A 240 -31.95 21.30 -10.90
CA SER A 240 -31.97 19.83 -10.91
C SER A 240 -31.49 19.26 -12.25
N LEU A 241 -31.82 19.89 -13.37
CA LEU A 241 -31.34 19.47 -14.69
C LEU A 241 -29.83 19.60 -14.80
N THR A 242 -29.21 20.69 -14.31
CA THR A 242 -27.74 20.81 -14.32
C THR A 242 -27.05 19.71 -13.50
N VAL A 243 -27.68 19.28 -12.39
CA VAL A 243 -27.19 18.18 -11.56
C VAL A 243 -27.35 16.84 -12.27
N TRP A 244 -28.52 16.56 -12.84
CA TRP A 244 -28.77 15.32 -13.60
C TRP A 244 -27.89 15.22 -14.85
N LYS A 245 -27.63 16.34 -15.52
CA LYS A 245 -26.68 16.43 -16.64
C LYS A 245 -25.25 16.11 -16.18
N ALA A 246 -24.84 16.67 -15.04
CA ALA A 246 -23.54 16.37 -14.43
C ALA A 246 -23.41 14.88 -14.07
N ARG A 247 -24.41 14.29 -13.40
CA ARG A 247 -24.45 12.86 -13.08
C ARG A 247 -24.47 11.97 -14.32
N ALA A 248 -25.22 12.33 -15.36
CA ALA A 248 -25.25 11.58 -16.61
C ALA A 248 -23.92 11.64 -17.37
N SER A 249 -23.27 12.81 -17.40
CA SER A 249 -21.92 12.96 -17.97
C SER A 249 -20.92 12.10 -17.24
N LEU A 250 -20.93 12.15 -15.90
CA LEU A 250 -20.07 11.35 -15.04
C LEU A 250 -20.27 9.85 -15.26
N LYS A 251 -21.52 9.40 -15.30
CA LYS A 251 -21.85 7.99 -15.57
C LYS A 251 -21.33 7.53 -16.92
N ASN A 252 -21.46 8.34 -17.97
CA ASN A 252 -20.93 7.98 -19.30
C ASN A 252 -19.41 7.84 -19.28
N VAL A 253 -18.70 8.79 -18.64
CA VAL A 253 -17.24 8.75 -18.51
C VAL A 253 -16.81 7.55 -17.67
N TYR A 254 -17.48 7.30 -16.55
CA TYR A 254 -17.19 6.18 -15.66
C TYR A 254 -17.45 4.81 -16.33
N GLN A 255 -18.53 4.67 -17.08
CA GLN A 255 -18.80 3.44 -17.85
C GLN A 255 -17.71 3.18 -18.89
N ALA A 256 -17.23 4.21 -19.59
CA ALA A 256 -16.14 4.06 -20.55
C ALA A 256 -14.84 3.56 -19.88
N ILE A 257 -14.54 4.03 -18.67
CA ILE A 257 -13.41 3.56 -17.85
C ILE A 257 -13.59 2.09 -17.47
N ILE A 258 -14.77 1.71 -16.96
CA ILE A 258 -15.05 0.32 -16.59
C ILE A 258 -14.88 -0.59 -17.81
N ASP A 259 -15.39 -0.18 -18.96
CA ASP A 259 -15.26 -0.95 -20.20
C ASP A 259 -13.79 -1.12 -20.62
N GLU A 260 -12.95 -0.10 -20.44
CA GLU A 260 -11.50 -0.20 -20.65
C GLU A 260 -10.83 -1.16 -19.68
N ARG A 261 -11.14 -1.02 -18.39
CA ARG A 261 -10.61 -1.90 -17.35
C ARG A 261 -10.99 -3.36 -17.59
N VAL A 262 -12.24 -3.60 -17.97
CA VAL A 262 -12.74 -4.94 -18.34
C VAL A 262 -12.03 -5.46 -19.58
N ARG A 263 -11.78 -4.62 -20.59
CA ARG A 263 -10.98 -5.00 -21.77
C ARG A 263 -9.57 -5.43 -21.40
N ASP A 264 -8.91 -4.71 -20.51
CA ASP A 264 -7.55 -5.04 -20.06
C ASP A 264 -7.51 -6.31 -19.22
N LEU A 265 -8.45 -6.47 -18.28
CA LEU A 265 -8.59 -7.72 -17.51
C LEU A 265 -8.86 -8.92 -18.42
N ARG A 266 -9.70 -8.77 -19.45
CA ARG A 266 -9.91 -9.83 -20.46
C ARG A 266 -8.64 -10.14 -21.25
N ARG A 267 -7.83 -9.14 -21.57
CA ARG A 267 -6.54 -9.34 -22.25
C ARG A 267 -5.56 -10.10 -21.34
N GLN A 268 -5.47 -9.73 -20.07
CA GLN A 268 -4.65 -10.44 -19.08
C GLN A 268 -5.10 -11.89 -18.92
N GLN A 269 -6.41 -12.14 -18.73
CA GLN A 269 -6.97 -13.49 -18.65
C GLN A 269 -6.66 -14.31 -19.90
N ARG A 270 -6.73 -13.69 -21.09
CA ARG A 270 -6.36 -14.36 -22.35
C ARG A 270 -4.88 -14.74 -22.38
N GLN A 271 -3.99 -13.82 -22.00
CA GLN A 271 -2.55 -14.09 -21.96
C GLN A 271 -2.20 -15.17 -20.94
N GLU A 272 -2.82 -15.14 -19.76
CA GLU A 272 -2.67 -16.19 -18.75
C GLU A 272 -3.17 -17.54 -19.29
N ALA A 273 -4.35 -17.58 -19.91
CA ALA A 273 -4.89 -18.79 -20.53
C ALA A 273 -4.00 -19.33 -21.65
N GLU A 274 -3.43 -18.45 -22.49
CA GLU A 274 -2.45 -18.81 -23.52
C GLU A 274 -1.17 -19.38 -22.88
N SER A 275 -0.65 -18.75 -21.82
CA SER A 275 0.54 -19.23 -21.10
C SER A 275 0.32 -20.60 -20.43
N ILE A 276 -0.88 -20.83 -19.88
CA ILE A 276 -1.27 -22.10 -19.28
C ILE A 276 -1.41 -23.15 -20.38
N ARG A 277 -2.03 -22.80 -21.51
CA ARG A 277 -2.13 -23.68 -22.67
C ARG A 277 -0.76 -24.10 -23.18
N GLU A 278 0.19 -23.18 -23.31
CA GLU A 278 1.56 -23.50 -23.72
C GLU A 278 2.26 -24.44 -22.73
N LYS A 279 2.09 -24.22 -21.43
CA LYS A 279 2.62 -25.09 -20.37
C LYS A 279 1.99 -26.48 -20.38
N LEU A 280 0.71 -26.59 -20.75
CA LEU A 280 -0.04 -27.85 -20.82
C LEU A 280 0.10 -28.56 -22.16
N ALA A 281 0.44 -27.87 -23.25
CA ALA A 281 0.65 -28.45 -24.58
C ALA A 281 1.64 -29.64 -24.63
N PRO A 282 2.77 -29.67 -23.88
CA PRO A 282 3.64 -30.85 -23.86
C PRO A 282 3.08 -32.02 -23.02
N LEU A 283 2.07 -31.77 -22.18
CA LEU A 283 1.42 -32.79 -21.33
C LEU A 283 0.13 -33.34 -21.95
N ALA A 284 -0.52 -32.58 -22.83
CA ALA A 284 -1.73 -32.96 -23.54
C ALA A 284 -1.39 -33.15 -25.03
N PRO A 285 -1.18 -34.39 -25.52
CA PRO A 285 -1.08 -34.61 -26.96
C PRO A 285 -2.39 -34.14 -27.59
N VAL A 286 -2.29 -33.24 -28.55
CA VAL A 286 -3.42 -32.73 -29.33
C VAL A 286 -4.02 -33.91 -30.10
N VAL A 287 -5.07 -34.52 -29.57
CA VAL A 287 -5.97 -35.34 -30.37
C VAL A 287 -6.57 -34.38 -31.39
N SER A 288 -6.19 -34.53 -32.65
CA SER A 288 -6.76 -33.74 -33.75
C SER A 288 -8.26 -33.92 -33.72
N ALA A 289 -8.99 -32.81 -33.90
CA ALA A 289 -10.45 -32.70 -33.84
C ALA A 289 -11.16 -33.45 -34.98
N GLY A 290 -10.91 -34.76 -35.07
CA GLY A 290 -11.41 -35.69 -36.07
C GLY A 290 -11.52 -37.12 -35.57
N ASP A 291 -10.84 -37.50 -34.48
CA ASP A 291 -11.16 -38.75 -33.79
C ASP A 291 -12.33 -38.50 -32.85
N ILE A 292 -13.50 -39.01 -33.24
CA ILE A 292 -14.60 -39.27 -32.33
C ILE A 292 -14.02 -40.26 -31.32
N THR A 293 -13.57 -39.76 -30.16
CA THR A 293 -13.18 -40.60 -29.03
C THR A 293 -14.35 -41.51 -28.73
N SER A 294 -14.20 -42.78 -29.08
CA SER A 294 -15.21 -43.79 -28.84
C SER A 294 -15.45 -43.84 -27.33
N HIS A 295 -16.71 -43.89 -26.91
CA HIS A 295 -17.12 -44.00 -25.49
C HIS A 295 -16.39 -45.13 -24.74
N ALA A 296 -15.83 -46.11 -25.47
CA ALA A 296 -15.06 -47.23 -24.95
C ALA A 296 -13.68 -46.86 -24.37
N GLU A 297 -13.05 -45.74 -24.78
CA GLU A 297 -11.75 -45.34 -24.21
C GLU A 297 -11.87 -44.73 -22.80
N PHE A 298 -13.06 -44.28 -22.42
CA PHE A 298 -13.33 -43.71 -21.10
C PHE A 298 -13.86 -44.73 -20.07
N GLU A 299 -14.39 -45.87 -20.51
CA GLU A 299 -14.92 -46.91 -19.62
C GLU A 299 -13.88 -47.51 -18.66
N GLY A 300 -12.57 -47.39 -18.96
CA GLY A 300 -11.49 -47.87 -18.09
C GLY A 300 -10.78 -46.79 -17.26
N LEU A 301 -11.19 -45.52 -17.39
CA LEU A 301 -10.60 -44.40 -16.63
C LEU A 301 -11.39 -44.08 -15.35
N ASP A 302 -12.64 -44.52 -15.28
CA ASP A 302 -13.42 -44.41 -14.05
C ASP A 302 -12.90 -45.47 -13.05
N PRO A 303 -12.62 -45.08 -11.80
CA PRO A 303 -12.17 -46.04 -10.80
C PRO A 303 -13.26 -47.10 -10.59
N ASP A 304 -12.84 -48.37 -10.53
CA ASP A 304 -13.76 -49.48 -10.24
C ASP A 304 -14.63 -49.14 -9.02
N PRO A 305 -15.94 -49.42 -9.06
CA PRO A 305 -16.84 -49.11 -7.96
C PRO A 305 -16.34 -49.76 -6.67
N LEU A 306 -15.83 -48.94 -5.76
CA LEU A 306 -15.29 -49.41 -4.49
C LEU A 306 -16.46 -49.76 -3.57
N LEU A 307 -16.49 -51.01 -3.10
CA LEU A 307 -17.49 -51.49 -2.14
C LEU A 307 -17.46 -50.72 -0.80
N GLN A 308 -16.36 -50.02 -0.51
CA GLN A 308 -16.20 -49.15 0.65
C GLN A 308 -15.51 -47.85 0.28
N VAL A 309 -16.10 -46.73 0.72
CA VAL A 309 -15.52 -45.39 0.62
C VAL A 309 -14.20 -45.35 1.38
N ARG A 310 -13.14 -44.85 0.73
CA ARG A 310 -11.82 -44.75 1.37
C ARG A 310 -11.89 -43.83 2.59
N PRO A 311 -11.04 -44.03 3.62
CA PRO A 311 -11.04 -43.17 4.81
C PRO A 311 -10.86 -41.67 4.50
N GLU A 312 -10.16 -41.35 3.42
CA GLU A 312 -9.97 -40.00 2.88
C GLU A 312 -11.26 -39.37 2.34
N ASP A 313 -12.11 -40.15 1.68
CA ASP A 313 -13.34 -39.67 1.04
C ASP A 313 -14.53 -39.58 1.99
N LYS A 314 -14.45 -40.22 3.17
CA LYS A 314 -15.51 -40.15 4.20
C LYS A 314 -15.75 -38.74 4.74
N GLY A 315 -14.79 -37.83 4.56
CA GLY A 315 -14.90 -36.43 4.98
C GLY A 315 -15.49 -35.50 3.91
N LEU A 316 -15.76 -36.00 2.70
CA LEU A 316 -16.32 -35.21 1.61
C LEU A 316 -17.82 -35.00 1.80
N GLU A 317 -18.31 -33.86 1.34
CA GLU A 317 -19.74 -33.54 1.39
C GLU A 317 -20.49 -34.42 0.39
N ILE A 318 -21.34 -35.31 0.90
CA ILE A 318 -22.20 -36.17 0.09
C ILE A 318 -23.39 -35.32 -0.33
N MET A 319 -23.44 -34.96 -1.62
CA MET A 319 -24.55 -34.23 -2.22
C MET A 319 -25.30 -35.10 -3.21
N ASP A 320 -26.63 -34.96 -3.24
CA ASP A 320 -27.45 -35.58 -4.28
C ASP A 320 -27.28 -34.83 -5.61
N GLU A 321 -27.29 -35.56 -6.73
CA GLU A 321 -27.10 -35.00 -8.08
C GLU A 321 -28.15 -33.92 -8.37
N SER A 322 -29.40 -34.19 -8.00
CA SER A 322 -30.50 -33.24 -8.18
C SER A 322 -30.28 -31.96 -7.38
N ALA A 323 -29.75 -32.07 -6.16
CA ALA A 323 -29.46 -30.93 -5.29
C ALA A 323 -28.30 -30.09 -5.83
N PHE A 324 -27.26 -30.75 -6.36
CA PHE A 324 -26.12 -30.10 -6.99
C PHE A 324 -26.53 -29.30 -8.24
N LEU A 325 -27.29 -29.92 -9.16
CA LEU A 325 -27.77 -29.24 -10.36
C LEU A 325 -28.64 -28.01 -10.02
N ASN A 326 -29.49 -28.12 -8.99
CA ASN A 326 -30.29 -27.02 -8.50
C ASN A 326 -29.44 -25.90 -7.88
N GLN A 327 -28.34 -26.22 -7.20
CA GLN A 327 -27.41 -25.22 -6.70
C GLN A 327 -26.69 -24.48 -7.83
N VAL A 328 -26.16 -25.21 -8.81
CA VAL A 328 -25.48 -24.63 -9.98
C VAL A 328 -26.43 -23.71 -10.76
N ALA A 329 -27.68 -24.11 -10.97
CA ALA A 329 -28.68 -23.28 -11.63
C ALA A 329 -28.95 -21.96 -10.88
N ARG A 330 -29.05 -22.01 -9.54
CA ARG A 330 -29.22 -20.82 -8.69
C ARG A 330 -28.00 -19.91 -8.72
N GLU A 331 -26.79 -20.46 -8.63
CA GLU A 331 -25.55 -19.69 -8.73
C GLU A 331 -25.43 -19.00 -10.10
N ARG A 332 -25.77 -19.70 -11.19
CA ARG A 332 -25.79 -19.12 -12.53
C ARG A 332 -26.76 -17.95 -12.63
N GLN A 333 -27.99 -18.09 -12.12
CA GLN A 333 -28.96 -16.99 -12.10
C GLN A 333 -28.47 -15.80 -11.27
N LYS A 334 -27.80 -16.05 -10.15
CA LYS A 334 -27.19 -15.01 -9.30
C LYS A 334 -26.10 -14.26 -10.05
N ILE A 335 -25.20 -14.95 -10.75
CA ILE A 335 -24.13 -14.33 -11.54
C ILE A 335 -24.70 -13.49 -12.68
N ILE A 336 -25.68 -14.02 -13.42
CA ILE A 336 -26.35 -13.28 -14.51
C ILE A 336 -26.98 -11.99 -13.98
N ARG A 337 -27.59 -12.02 -12.80
CA ARG A 337 -28.16 -10.83 -12.15
C ARG A 337 -27.08 -9.84 -11.69
N MET A 338 -25.95 -10.33 -11.20
CA MET A 338 -24.86 -9.50 -10.69
C MET A 338 -24.02 -8.87 -11.82
N GLY A 339 -24.06 -9.42 -13.04
CA GLY A 339 -23.32 -8.89 -14.19
C GLY A 339 -21.80 -9.09 -14.16
N PHE A 340 -21.27 -9.63 -13.06
CA PHE A 340 -19.86 -10.01 -12.91
C PHE A 340 -19.74 -11.35 -12.17
N VAL A 341 -18.68 -12.10 -12.46
CA VAL A 341 -18.31 -13.31 -11.70
C VAL A 341 -17.36 -12.85 -10.58
N PRO A 342 -17.78 -12.86 -9.30
CA PRO A 342 -16.86 -12.56 -8.21
C PRO A 342 -15.67 -13.52 -8.29
N LEU A 343 -14.46 -13.01 -8.19
CA LEU A 343 -13.26 -13.83 -8.04
C LEU A 343 -13.52 -14.76 -6.84
N ARG A 344 -13.65 -16.07 -7.09
CA ARG A 344 -13.76 -17.05 -6.02
C ARG A 344 -12.47 -16.93 -5.21
N HIS A 345 -12.55 -16.33 -4.02
CA HIS A 345 -11.47 -16.39 -3.05
C HIS A 345 -11.25 -17.87 -2.74
N ARG A 346 -10.21 -18.45 -3.34
CA ARG A 346 -9.79 -19.86 -3.23
C ARG A 346 -9.42 -20.28 -1.80
N ALA A 347 -9.63 -19.42 -0.81
CA ALA A 347 -9.37 -19.67 0.60
C ALA A 347 -10.49 -20.46 1.30
N ALA A 348 -11.69 -20.60 0.71
CA ALA A 348 -12.85 -21.18 1.42
C ALA A 348 -13.21 -22.63 1.03
N GLU A 349 -12.67 -23.19 -0.04
CA GLU A 349 -12.84 -24.62 -0.36
C GLU A 349 -11.59 -25.37 0.07
N LYS A 350 -11.71 -26.15 1.15
CA LYS A 350 -10.68 -27.11 1.57
C LYS A 350 -10.39 -28.01 0.37
N SER A 351 -9.13 -27.98 -0.06
CA SER A 351 -8.58 -28.69 -1.19
C SER A 351 -8.95 -30.18 -1.19
N SER A 352 -9.92 -30.57 -2.02
CA SER A 352 -9.95 -31.89 -2.63
C SER A 352 -8.75 -31.99 -3.58
N THR A 353 -7.88 -32.94 -3.27
CA THR A 353 -6.61 -33.21 -3.92
C THR A 353 -6.78 -33.56 -5.40
N VAL A 354 -6.46 -32.61 -6.29
CA VAL A 354 -6.08 -32.93 -7.67
C VAL A 354 -4.56 -32.93 -7.72
N VAL A 355 -4.01 -34.10 -8.06
CA VAL A 355 -2.59 -34.34 -8.27
C VAL A 355 -2.12 -33.53 -9.47
N SER A 356 -1.28 -32.53 -9.23
CA SER A 356 -0.51 -31.87 -10.28
C SER A 356 0.93 -31.67 -9.78
N ASN A 357 1.85 -32.43 -10.36
CA ASN A 357 3.29 -32.19 -10.27
C ASN A 357 3.63 -30.75 -10.68
N PRO A 358 4.57 -30.06 -10.01
CA PRO A 358 5.24 -28.93 -10.61
C PRO A 358 6.74 -29.19 -10.75
N THR A 359 7.16 -29.21 -12.01
CA THR A 359 8.51 -28.84 -12.46
C THR A 359 8.70 -27.32 -12.27
N SER A 360 9.92 -26.91 -11.93
CA SER A 360 10.43 -25.54 -11.76
C SER A 360 10.19 -24.64 -13.00
N THR A 361 10.22 -23.30 -13.00
CA THR A 361 11.24 -22.33 -12.48
C THR A 361 10.77 -20.86 -12.76
N HIS A 362 11.17 -19.88 -11.91
CA HIS A 362 11.32 -18.40 -12.05
C HIS A 362 10.12 -17.52 -12.55
N ALA A 363 9.70 -16.34 -12.06
CA ALA A 363 9.98 -15.26 -11.06
C ALA A 363 9.17 -14.01 -11.60
N PRO A 364 9.00 -12.81 -10.97
CA PRO A 364 9.46 -12.26 -9.69
C PRO A 364 8.34 -11.64 -8.79
N ALA A 365 8.75 -10.95 -7.71
CA ALA A 365 8.04 -9.96 -6.89
C ALA A 365 7.47 -10.37 -5.49
N THR A 366 8.12 -9.80 -4.47
CA THR A 366 7.56 -9.20 -3.24
C THR A 366 6.14 -9.58 -2.79
N SER A 367 6.06 -10.54 -1.86
CA SER A 367 5.12 -10.54 -0.73
C SER A 367 5.64 -11.53 0.31
N VAL A 368 5.78 -11.07 1.56
CA VAL A 368 6.64 -11.72 2.58
C VAL A 368 5.88 -12.79 3.39
N SER A 369 4.80 -13.37 2.86
CA SER A 369 3.97 -14.32 3.64
C SER A 369 3.83 -15.74 3.06
N THR A 370 4.31 -16.01 1.83
CA THR A 370 4.05 -17.31 1.17
C THR A 370 5.30 -18.16 0.90
N ARG A 371 6.40 -17.94 1.62
CA ARG A 371 7.65 -18.73 1.44
C ARG A 371 7.86 -19.89 2.43
N PHE A 372 6.87 -20.19 3.29
CA PHE A 372 6.94 -21.39 4.13
C PHE A 372 6.33 -22.57 3.37
N SER A 373 7.21 -23.46 2.91
CA SER A 373 6.96 -24.72 2.19
C SER A 373 5.60 -25.39 2.46
N SER A 374 4.69 -25.28 1.50
CA SER A 374 3.57 -26.21 1.30
C SER A 374 4.07 -27.43 0.53
N ILE A 375 4.77 -28.34 1.21
CA ILE A 375 5.00 -29.72 0.73
C ILE A 375 3.89 -30.58 1.36
N PRO A 376 3.25 -31.50 0.60
CA PRO A 376 2.16 -32.34 1.11
C PRO A 376 2.62 -33.08 2.37
N ASN A 377 1.80 -32.94 3.40
CA ASN A 377 2.09 -33.28 4.78
C ASN A 377 1.59 -34.70 5.07
N GLU A 378 2.37 -35.72 4.72
CA GLU A 378 2.04 -37.12 5.05
C GLU A 378 2.90 -37.76 6.15
N ASP A 379 4.12 -37.29 6.41
CA ASP A 379 5.05 -38.00 7.32
C ASP A 379 5.33 -37.28 8.66
N PHE A 380 4.58 -36.22 9.01
CA PHE A 380 4.85 -35.49 10.25
C PHE A 380 4.11 -36.15 11.43
N SER A 381 4.84 -36.69 12.40
CA SER A 381 4.21 -37.11 13.66
C SER A 381 3.40 -35.95 14.24
N GLN A 382 2.13 -36.19 14.60
CA GLN A 382 1.22 -35.13 15.08
C GLN A 382 1.84 -34.30 16.23
N ALA A 383 2.69 -34.94 17.04
CA ALA A 383 3.44 -34.31 18.12
C ALA A 383 4.46 -33.27 17.62
N THR A 384 5.22 -33.57 16.56
CA THR A 384 6.14 -32.61 15.97
C THR A 384 5.35 -31.47 15.30
N LYS A 385 4.17 -31.76 14.69
CA LYS A 385 3.32 -30.77 13.99
C LYS A 385 2.83 -29.71 14.94
N ALA A 386 2.27 -30.15 16.06
CA ALA A 386 1.77 -29.27 17.11
C ALA A 386 2.88 -28.39 17.69
N LEU A 387 4.12 -28.88 17.77
CA LEU A 387 5.26 -28.08 18.25
C LEU A 387 5.73 -27.05 17.21
N TYR A 388 5.73 -27.41 15.93
CA TYR A 388 6.00 -26.46 14.83
C TYR A 388 4.94 -25.35 14.78
N GLU A 389 3.66 -25.73 14.82
CA GLU A 389 2.54 -24.78 14.86
C GLU A 389 2.54 -23.92 16.12
N ARG A 390 2.90 -24.48 17.28
CA ARG A 390 3.07 -23.72 18.52
C ARG A 390 4.20 -22.68 18.41
N GLU A 391 5.31 -23.01 17.76
CA GLU A 391 6.42 -22.08 17.59
C GLU A 391 6.10 -20.96 16.58
N LEU A 392 5.24 -21.26 15.59
CA LEU A 392 4.63 -20.26 14.70
C LEU A 392 3.62 -19.37 15.46
N ALA A 393 2.75 -19.97 16.27
CA ALA A 393 1.69 -19.28 17.02
C ALA A 393 2.23 -18.41 18.17
N LYS A 394 3.46 -18.68 18.64
CA LYS A 394 4.13 -17.88 19.68
C LYS A 394 4.35 -16.42 19.27
N GLY A 395 4.16 -16.07 18.01
CA GLY A 395 4.36 -14.73 17.49
C GLY A 395 5.84 -14.37 17.43
N VAL A 396 6.14 -13.36 16.62
CA VAL A 396 7.47 -12.77 16.51
C VAL A 396 7.52 -11.61 17.50
N SER A 397 8.42 -11.67 18.48
CA SER A 397 8.62 -10.57 19.44
C SER A 397 9.29 -9.38 18.74
N GLU A 398 9.11 -8.16 19.24
CA GLU A 398 9.64 -6.91 18.64
C GLU A 398 11.18 -6.89 18.43
N ASN A 399 11.89 -7.75 19.18
CA ASN A 399 13.34 -7.93 19.12
C ASN A 399 13.78 -9.21 18.37
N GLU A 400 12.85 -9.90 17.73
CA GLU A 400 13.11 -11.12 16.96
C GLU A 400 12.67 -10.90 15.51
N GLU A 401 13.48 -11.35 14.56
CA GLU A 401 13.11 -11.38 13.14
C GLU A 401 13.25 -12.80 12.61
N ILE A 402 12.45 -13.15 11.60
CA ILE A 402 12.53 -14.49 11.01
C ILE A 402 13.77 -14.56 10.13
N PHE A 403 14.58 -15.60 10.32
CA PHE A 403 15.85 -15.76 9.63
C PHE A 403 15.80 -16.89 8.59
N THR A 404 15.95 -16.56 7.30
CA THR A 404 15.86 -17.52 6.18
C THR A 404 17.10 -17.54 5.28
N GLY A 405 18.28 -17.11 5.78
CA GLY A 405 19.53 -17.09 5.02
C GLY A 405 20.18 -18.47 4.85
N GLU A 406 19.49 -19.41 4.20
CA GLU A 406 20.03 -20.72 3.82
C GLU A 406 21.09 -20.55 2.72
N GLU A 407 22.29 -21.06 2.95
CA GLU A 407 23.39 -21.09 1.98
C GLU A 407 23.52 -22.49 1.38
N ALA A 408 23.81 -22.59 0.08
CA ALA A 408 23.98 -23.88 -0.59
C ALA A 408 25.21 -24.63 -0.04
N VAL A 409 25.00 -25.85 0.47
CA VAL A 409 26.09 -26.70 0.97
C VAL A 409 26.77 -27.39 -0.21
N SER A 410 28.02 -27.00 -0.51
CA SER A 410 28.87 -27.66 -1.50
C SER A 410 29.34 -29.03 -1.00
N THR A 411 28.47 -30.04 -1.00
CA THR A 411 28.86 -31.44 -0.80
C THR A 411 29.33 -32.02 -2.14
N SER A 412 30.62 -32.27 -2.28
CA SER A 412 31.25 -32.77 -3.51
C SER A 412 30.95 -34.26 -3.82
N SER A 413 30.10 -34.92 -3.03
CA SER A 413 29.78 -36.35 -3.15
C SER A 413 28.34 -36.62 -2.71
N GLN A 414 27.58 -37.33 -3.55
CA GLN A 414 26.28 -37.91 -3.17
C GLN A 414 26.47 -38.84 -1.95
N PRO A 415 25.63 -38.74 -0.90
CA PRO A 415 25.76 -39.60 0.27
C PRO A 415 25.51 -41.07 -0.08
N GLN A 416 26.30 -42.00 0.47
CA GLN A 416 26.18 -43.45 0.19
C GLN A 416 24.79 -44.04 0.49
N TRP A 417 23.97 -43.35 1.30
CA TRP A 417 22.61 -43.74 1.66
C TRP A 417 21.53 -43.24 0.68
N ALA A 418 21.86 -42.33 -0.24
CA ALA A 418 20.91 -41.72 -1.17
C ALA A 418 20.23 -42.74 -2.12
N GLY A 419 20.81 -43.93 -2.29
CA GLY A 419 20.19 -45.04 -3.02
C GLY A 419 19.16 -45.86 -2.23
N LYS A 420 19.10 -45.72 -0.89
CA LYS A 420 18.18 -46.48 -0.02
C LYS A 420 17.00 -45.65 0.49
N HIS A 421 17.20 -44.35 0.66
CA HIS A 421 16.17 -43.43 1.14
C HIS A 421 16.14 -42.18 0.29
N ARG A 422 14.94 -41.66 0.01
CA ARG A 422 14.76 -40.41 -0.73
C ARG A 422 15.36 -39.25 0.08
N PRO A 423 16.40 -38.54 -0.41
CA PRO A 423 16.97 -37.41 0.31
C PRO A 423 15.94 -36.29 0.46
N ARG A 424 15.87 -35.70 1.66
CA ARG A 424 14.94 -34.63 2.02
C ARG A 424 15.66 -33.53 2.79
N LYS A 425 15.28 -32.27 2.58
CA LYS A 425 15.74 -31.17 3.43
C LYS A 425 14.90 -31.09 4.72
N PRO A 426 15.52 -30.96 5.89
CA PRO A 426 14.79 -30.82 7.14
C PRO A 426 14.07 -29.46 7.18
N ARG A 427 12.90 -29.43 7.81
CA ARG A 427 12.16 -28.17 7.99
C ARG A 427 12.83 -27.38 9.11
N TYR A 428 12.84 -26.06 9.03
CA TYR A 428 13.39 -25.22 10.09
C TYR A 428 12.51 -23.99 10.35
N PHE A 429 12.64 -23.45 11.55
CA PHE A 429 12.02 -22.19 11.95
C PHE A 429 13.02 -21.40 12.80
N ASN A 430 13.83 -20.61 12.10
CA ASN A 430 14.94 -19.89 12.71
C ASN A 430 14.54 -18.43 12.98
N ARG A 431 15.02 -17.89 14.11
CA ARG A 431 14.84 -16.50 14.49
C ARG A 431 16.19 -15.86 14.76
N VAL A 432 16.39 -14.63 14.29
CA VAL A 432 17.52 -13.78 14.66
C VAL A 432 17.08 -12.80 15.74
N GLN A 433 17.87 -12.67 16.80
CA GLN A 433 17.60 -11.71 17.87
C GLN A 433 18.32 -10.41 17.55
N MET A 434 17.55 -9.38 17.24
CA MET A 434 18.03 -8.03 16.94
C MET A 434 17.89 -7.17 18.18
N GLY A 435 18.90 -6.37 18.51
CA GLY A 435 18.80 -5.48 19.66
C GLY A 435 19.81 -4.35 19.65
N TYR A 436 19.60 -3.41 20.56
CA TYR A 436 20.44 -2.22 20.70
C TYR A 436 21.67 -2.51 21.55
N GLU A 437 22.84 -2.14 21.05
CA GLU A 437 24.08 -2.16 21.82
C GLU A 437 24.41 -0.77 22.35
N TRP A 438 24.16 -0.52 23.63
CA TRP A 438 24.51 0.74 24.29
C TRP A 438 25.99 0.78 24.70
N ASN A 439 26.89 0.84 23.71
CA ASN A 439 28.30 1.09 23.96
C ASN A 439 28.54 2.58 24.32
N LYS A 440 29.73 2.94 24.79
CA LYS A 440 30.05 4.31 25.22
C LYS A 440 29.90 5.35 24.09
N TYR A 441 30.11 4.94 22.84
CA TYR A 441 29.95 5.77 21.65
C TYR A 441 28.46 5.97 21.29
N ASN A 442 27.66 4.91 21.38
CA ASN A 442 26.24 4.95 21.10
C ASN A 442 25.49 5.76 22.16
N GLN A 443 25.95 5.70 23.41
CA GLN A 443 25.44 6.54 24.49
C GLN A 443 25.67 8.05 24.28
N THR A 444 26.61 8.45 23.41
CA THR A 444 26.87 9.87 23.11
C THR A 444 26.16 10.38 21.85
N HIS A 445 25.66 9.48 21.00
CA HIS A 445 25.07 9.82 19.70
C HIS A 445 23.60 9.42 19.56
N TYR A 446 23.11 8.55 20.43
CA TYR A 446 21.74 8.03 20.40
C TYR A 446 21.09 8.19 21.77
N ASP A 447 19.80 8.47 21.75
CA ASP A 447 18.96 8.66 22.94
C ASP A 447 17.82 7.64 22.93
N HIS A 448 17.02 7.60 24.00
CA HIS A 448 15.87 6.67 24.07
C HIS A 448 14.88 6.86 22.92
N ASP A 449 14.70 8.10 22.48
CA ASP A 449 13.78 8.48 21.40
C ASP A 449 14.39 8.26 20.00
N ASN A 450 15.71 8.15 19.90
CA ASN A 450 16.44 7.85 18.65
C ASN A 450 17.48 6.76 18.95
N PRO A 451 17.06 5.50 19.12
CA PRO A 451 17.97 4.43 19.51
C PRO A 451 19.00 4.13 18.41
N PRO A 452 20.16 3.54 18.75
CA PRO A 452 21.16 3.13 17.77
C PRO A 452 20.59 2.10 16.80
N PRO A 453 21.24 1.88 15.64
CA PRO A 453 20.87 0.79 14.74
C PRO A 453 20.84 -0.56 15.47
N LYS A 454 19.84 -1.40 15.17
CA LYS A 454 19.73 -2.74 15.76
C LYS A 454 20.86 -3.63 15.22
N VAL A 455 21.60 -4.26 16.11
CA VAL A 455 22.66 -5.23 15.77
C VAL A 455 22.24 -6.64 16.15
N VAL A 456 22.82 -7.64 15.50
CA VAL A 456 22.52 -9.04 15.82
C VAL A 456 23.11 -9.40 17.19
N GLN A 457 22.24 -9.79 18.13
CA GLN A 457 22.62 -10.20 19.48
C GLN A 457 22.67 -11.72 19.64
N GLY A 458 22.05 -12.49 18.76
CA GLY A 458 22.02 -13.94 18.85
C GLY A 458 21.13 -14.61 17.81
N TYR A 459 21.15 -15.93 17.80
CA TYR A 459 20.37 -16.76 16.89
C TYR A 459 19.63 -17.85 17.64
N LYS A 460 18.43 -18.18 17.15
CA LYS A 460 17.60 -19.28 17.61
C LYS A 460 17.27 -20.18 16.43
N PHE A 461 17.96 -21.30 16.34
CA PHE A 461 17.69 -22.34 15.36
C PHE A 461 16.75 -23.39 15.94
N ASN A 462 15.65 -23.65 15.24
CA ASN A 462 14.77 -24.77 15.52
C ASN A 462 14.64 -25.59 14.25
N ILE A 463 15.31 -26.75 14.18
CA ILE A 463 15.35 -27.60 12.99
C ILE A 463 14.64 -28.92 13.31
N PHE A 464 13.75 -29.32 12.42
CA PHE A 464 12.81 -30.43 12.58
C PHE A 464 13.25 -31.62 11.73
N TYR A 465 13.50 -32.73 12.41
CA TYR A 465 13.92 -34.04 11.92
C TYR A 465 12.91 -35.13 12.38
N PRO A 466 11.64 -35.09 11.95
CA PRO A 466 10.62 -36.06 12.37
C PRO A 466 10.94 -37.51 11.96
N ASP A 467 11.52 -37.68 10.77
CA ASP A 467 11.73 -38.99 10.11
C ASP A 467 13.17 -39.48 10.22
N LEU A 468 13.88 -39.08 11.27
CA LEU A 468 15.26 -39.51 11.47
C LEU A 468 15.26 -41.03 11.74
N ILE A 469 15.92 -41.79 10.86
CA ILE A 469 15.93 -43.26 10.91
C ILE A 469 16.61 -43.73 12.19
N ASP A 470 17.76 -43.13 12.51
CA ASP A 470 18.49 -43.39 13.74
C ASP A 470 18.22 -42.27 14.76
N LYS A 471 17.19 -42.46 15.58
CA LYS A 471 16.83 -41.55 16.68
C LYS A 471 17.85 -41.54 17.81
N THR A 472 18.80 -42.49 17.84
CA THR A 472 19.84 -42.56 18.88
C THR A 472 20.98 -41.60 18.62
N ARG A 473 21.22 -41.24 17.35
CA ARG A 473 22.25 -40.29 16.94
C ARG A 473 21.66 -38.90 16.75
N ALA A 474 21.98 -37.98 17.66
CA ALA A 474 21.54 -36.60 17.55
C ALA A 474 22.23 -35.87 16.37
N PRO A 475 21.50 -35.04 15.60
CA PRO A 475 22.10 -34.12 14.63
C PRO A 475 23.10 -33.17 15.31
N THR A 476 24.22 -32.91 14.63
CA THR A 476 25.29 -32.05 15.15
C THR A 476 25.45 -30.81 14.30
N TYR A 477 26.16 -29.80 14.80
CA TYR A 477 26.48 -28.60 14.03
C TYR A 477 28.00 -28.36 14.01
N ARG A 478 28.49 -27.73 12.94
CA ARG A 478 29.88 -27.33 12.75
C ARG A 478 29.93 -25.92 12.21
N ILE A 479 30.88 -25.13 12.69
CA ILE A 479 31.15 -23.79 12.17
C ILE A 479 32.29 -23.89 11.16
N GLU A 480 32.03 -23.46 9.94
CA GLU A 480 33.00 -23.35 8.84
C GLU A 480 33.26 -21.87 8.59
N ARG A 481 34.50 -21.45 8.82
CA ARG A 481 34.94 -20.08 8.53
C ARG A 481 35.46 -20.04 7.11
N GLU A 482 34.90 -19.16 6.31
CA GLU A 482 35.41 -18.84 4.98
C GLU A 482 36.87 -18.36 5.11
N ASN A 483 37.74 -18.87 4.23
CA ASN A 483 39.19 -18.62 4.17
C ASN A 483 40.10 -19.31 5.21
N GLY A 484 39.62 -20.36 5.92
CA GLY A 484 40.51 -21.18 6.77
C GLY A 484 41.00 -20.49 8.06
N ARG A 485 40.34 -19.41 8.47
CA ARG A 485 40.66 -18.59 9.65
C ARG A 485 40.58 -19.38 10.96
N LYS A 486 41.49 -19.10 11.91
CA LYS A 486 41.40 -19.66 13.27
C LYS A 486 40.39 -18.89 14.12
N ARG A 487 39.88 -19.55 15.17
CA ARG A 487 38.94 -18.94 16.12
C ARG A 487 39.57 -17.67 16.74
N GLY A 488 39.03 -16.50 16.40
CA GLY A 488 39.45 -15.21 16.96
C GLY A 488 40.24 -14.29 16.00
N GLU A 489 40.45 -14.68 14.73
CA GLU A 489 41.08 -13.82 13.71
C GLU A 489 40.01 -13.10 12.87
N SER A 490 39.95 -11.77 12.98
CA SER A 490 39.10 -10.91 12.14
C SER A 490 39.84 -10.48 10.88
N SER A 491 39.24 -10.69 9.71
CA SER A 491 39.82 -10.26 8.42
C SER A 491 38.90 -9.29 7.66
N ALA A 492 37.75 -8.94 8.23
CA ALA A 492 36.85 -7.96 7.65
C ALA A 492 37.50 -6.56 7.63
N GLU A 493 37.27 -5.85 6.52
CA GLU A 493 37.65 -4.46 6.35
C GLU A 493 36.93 -3.60 7.41
N ALA A 494 37.57 -2.50 7.84
CA ALA A 494 37.11 -1.71 8.99
C ALA A 494 35.68 -1.18 8.78
N GLY A 495 34.68 -1.88 9.33
CA GLY A 495 33.26 -1.51 9.23
C GLY A 495 32.30 -2.67 8.91
N GLU A 496 32.78 -3.82 8.44
CA GLU A 496 31.93 -4.98 8.13
C GLU A 496 31.96 -6.04 9.25
N GLU A 497 30.81 -6.66 9.53
CA GLU A 497 30.73 -7.75 10.52
C GLU A 497 31.26 -9.06 9.91
N ASP A 498 32.26 -9.67 10.55
CA ASP A 498 32.76 -11.00 10.16
C ASP A 498 31.62 -12.04 10.15
N THR A 499 31.43 -12.73 9.02
CA THR A 499 30.44 -13.81 8.90
C THR A 499 31.11 -15.18 8.77
N CYS A 500 30.41 -16.23 9.20
CA CYS A 500 30.80 -17.63 9.08
C CYS A 500 29.59 -18.53 8.76
N LEU A 501 29.84 -19.74 8.26
CA LEU A 501 28.79 -20.71 7.94
C LEU A 501 28.60 -21.69 9.09
N ILE A 502 27.39 -21.81 9.61
CA ILE A 502 27.01 -22.88 10.53
C ILE A 502 26.33 -24.00 9.73
N ARG A 503 26.99 -25.16 9.65
CA ARG A 503 26.47 -26.37 9.00
C ARG A 503 25.87 -27.31 10.03
N PHE A 504 24.61 -27.66 9.87
CA PHE A 504 23.89 -28.69 10.59
C PHE A 504 23.98 -30.00 9.81
N ILE A 505 24.51 -31.03 10.47
CA ILE A 505 24.77 -32.35 9.92
C ILE A 505 23.78 -33.32 10.55
N ALA A 506 22.98 -33.96 9.72
CA ALA A 506 21.96 -34.91 10.14
C ALA A 506 22.24 -36.32 9.61
N GLY A 507 21.57 -37.31 10.19
CA GLY A 507 21.57 -38.67 9.65
C GLY A 507 20.61 -38.83 8.47
N PRO A 508 20.67 -39.97 7.76
CA PRO A 508 19.71 -40.30 6.70
C PRO A 508 18.26 -40.23 7.23
N PRO A 509 17.27 -39.71 6.48
CA PRO A 509 17.31 -39.28 5.07
C PRO A 509 17.57 -37.78 4.84
N TYR A 510 18.07 -37.07 5.85
CA TYR A 510 18.17 -35.61 5.80
C TYR A 510 19.46 -35.11 5.16
N GLU A 511 19.35 -34.09 4.32
CA GLU A 511 20.49 -33.32 3.82
C GLU A 511 21.00 -32.33 4.87
N ASP A 512 22.30 -32.01 4.78
CA ASP A 512 22.93 -31.00 5.63
C ASP A 512 22.38 -29.60 5.31
N LEU A 513 22.14 -28.78 6.33
CA LEU A 513 21.74 -27.38 6.18
C LEU A 513 22.89 -26.46 6.54
N ALA A 514 23.13 -25.39 5.78
CA ALA A 514 24.05 -24.33 6.18
C ALA A 514 23.36 -22.97 6.24
N PHE A 515 23.78 -22.16 7.21
CA PHE A 515 23.32 -20.78 7.36
C PHE A 515 24.52 -19.84 7.56
N ARG A 516 24.44 -18.64 6.98
CA ARG A 516 25.44 -17.58 7.21
C ARG A 516 25.10 -16.81 8.48
N ILE A 517 25.99 -16.83 9.48
CA ILE A 517 25.83 -16.15 10.76
C ILE A 517 27.02 -15.23 11.06
N VAL A 518 26.87 -14.33 12.02
CA VAL A 518 27.96 -13.46 12.49
C VAL A 518 28.94 -14.27 13.35
N ASP A 519 30.25 -14.15 13.10
CA ASP A 519 31.33 -14.86 13.81
C ASP A 519 31.76 -14.09 15.07
N LYS A 520 30.86 -14.01 16.06
CA LYS A 520 31.14 -13.46 17.41
C LYS A 520 31.19 -14.59 18.44
N GLU A 521 31.91 -14.37 19.54
CA GLU A 521 31.96 -15.34 20.65
C GLU A 521 30.56 -15.57 21.24
N TRP A 522 30.20 -16.83 21.48
CA TRP A 522 28.92 -17.18 22.10
C TRP A 522 28.99 -17.10 23.63
N ASP A 523 27.91 -16.66 24.25
CA ASP A 523 27.73 -16.71 25.70
C ASP A 523 27.21 -18.11 26.09
N TYR A 524 28.08 -18.91 26.70
CA TYR A 524 27.75 -20.26 27.21
C TYR A 524 27.15 -20.23 28.62
N SER A 525 26.83 -19.06 29.17
CA SER A 525 26.23 -18.95 30.50
C SER A 525 24.85 -19.64 30.53
N ALA A 526 24.57 -20.43 31.57
CA ALA A 526 23.29 -21.12 31.74
C ALA A 526 22.17 -20.21 32.33
N LYS A 527 22.24 -18.89 32.13
CA LYS A 527 21.30 -17.94 32.73
C LYS A 527 19.92 -18.09 32.08
N ARG A 528 18.87 -18.26 32.89
CA ARG A 528 17.50 -18.68 32.50
C ARG A 528 16.87 -17.91 31.31
N GLU A 529 17.29 -16.67 31.03
CA GLU A 529 16.79 -15.84 29.91
C GLU A 529 17.82 -15.52 28.81
N ARG A 530 19.11 -15.81 29.03
CA ARG A 530 20.22 -15.53 28.08
C ARG A 530 21.02 -16.79 27.74
N GLY A 531 20.43 -17.96 28.00
CA GLY A 531 21.16 -19.21 28.07
C GLY A 531 21.46 -19.81 26.71
N PHE A 532 22.68 -20.32 26.56
CA PHE A 532 23.01 -21.28 25.51
C PHE A 532 22.16 -22.55 25.69
N LYS A 533 21.41 -22.93 24.66
CA LYS A 533 20.60 -24.14 24.63
C LYS A 533 20.98 -24.95 23.39
N SER A 534 21.41 -26.19 23.60
CA SER A 534 21.64 -27.17 22.52
C SER A 534 21.02 -28.48 22.97
N THR A 535 19.81 -28.77 22.48
CA THR A 535 19.05 -29.97 22.87
C THR A 535 18.36 -30.57 21.66
N PHE A 536 18.41 -31.89 21.53
CA PHE A 536 17.65 -32.66 20.56
C PHE A 536 16.60 -33.49 21.29
N ASP A 537 15.32 -33.14 21.13
CA ASP A 537 14.19 -33.86 21.72
C ASP A 537 13.06 -34.03 20.70
N LYS A 538 12.43 -35.21 20.68
CA LYS A 538 11.26 -35.52 19.82
C LYS A 538 11.42 -35.11 18.35
N GLY A 539 12.62 -35.31 17.79
CA GLY A 539 12.91 -34.96 16.39
C GLY A 539 13.08 -33.46 16.17
N ILE A 540 13.39 -32.67 17.19
CA ILE A 540 13.61 -31.23 17.09
C ILE A 540 14.97 -30.89 17.67
N LEU A 541 15.84 -30.33 16.83
CA LEU A 541 17.10 -29.74 17.24
C LEU A 541 16.86 -28.27 17.58
N GLN A 542 17.05 -27.92 18.85
CA GLN A 542 17.00 -26.55 19.34
C GLN A 542 18.42 -26.08 19.66
N LEU A 543 18.92 -25.13 18.87
CA LEU A 543 20.19 -24.45 19.10
C LEU A 543 19.95 -22.95 19.26
N HIS A 544 19.93 -22.48 20.52
CA HIS A 544 19.73 -21.08 20.86
C HIS A 544 20.99 -20.54 21.51
N PHE A 545 21.51 -19.42 21.03
CA PHE A 545 22.68 -18.78 21.63
C PHE A 545 22.63 -17.26 21.44
N GLN A 546 23.29 -16.56 22.34
CA GLN A 546 23.52 -15.12 22.26
C GLN A 546 25.02 -14.86 22.17
N PHE A 547 25.39 -13.73 21.60
CA PHE A 547 26.76 -13.28 21.57
C PHE A 547 27.18 -12.69 22.92
N LYS A 548 28.40 -13.01 23.32
CA LYS A 548 29.02 -12.51 24.53
C LYS A 548 29.27 -11.01 24.39
N ARG A 549 28.73 -10.24 25.34
CA ARG A 549 28.97 -8.79 25.41
C ARG A 549 30.39 -8.54 25.87
N ILE A 550 31.17 -7.85 25.04
CA ILE A 550 32.52 -7.41 25.40
C ILE A 550 32.37 -6.09 26.18
N TYR A 551 32.69 -6.12 27.47
CA TYR A 551 32.74 -4.92 28.28
C TYR A 551 34.13 -4.30 28.16
N TYR A 552 34.22 -3.11 27.57
CA TYR A 552 35.46 -2.35 27.59
C TYR A 552 35.72 -1.88 29.02
N ARG A 553 36.70 -2.50 29.70
CA ARG A 553 37.22 -1.98 30.97
C ARG A 553 38.21 -0.88 30.62
N LYS A 554 37.94 0.32 31.12
CA LYS A 554 38.80 1.49 30.90
C LYS A 554 40.02 1.45 31.81
#